data_AF-A0A2M7AAN9-F1
#
_entry.id   AF-A0A2M7AAN9-F1
#
_cell.length_a   1.000
_cell.length_b   1.000
_cell.length_c   1.000
_cell.angle_alpha   90.00
_cell.angle_beta   90.00
_cell.angle_gamma   90.00
#
_symmetry.space_group_name_H-M   'P 1'
#
loop_
_entity.id
_entity.type
_entity.pdbx_description
1 polymer ?
#
loop_
_entity_poly.entity_id
_entity_poly.type
_entity_poly.pdbx_seq_one_letter_code
_entity_poly.pdbx_strand_id
1 'polypeptide(L)'
;MAAKFIFNPRIIRSPRADCWGEELETAQSAYSDEYLAEVAREGFSAVWVHVQLRELLSSHLYPGSKKRNMNLLRKIIDRADNHGVQVYAYLLEPRAPRDTDPIWQKHSNIQGQPCTFAGIHPDFDGTY
;
A
#
# COMPACT_ATOMS: atom_id res chain seq x y z
N MET A 1 -32.76 8.22 -11.43
CA MET A 1 -31.53 9.01 -11.69
C MET A 1 -30.64 8.84 -10.49
N ALA A 2 -29.47 8.21 -10.63
CA ALA A 2 -28.52 8.10 -9.52
C ALA A 2 -28.06 9.51 -9.11
N ALA A 3 -28.05 9.80 -7.80
CA ALA A 3 -27.58 11.09 -7.29
C ALA A 3 -26.15 11.35 -7.80
N LYS A 4 -25.97 12.44 -8.54
CA LYS A 4 -24.66 12.85 -9.04
C LYS A 4 -23.88 13.45 -7.87
N PHE A 5 -23.17 12.61 -7.13
CA PHE A 5 -22.32 13.06 -6.03
C PHE A 5 -21.28 14.05 -6.57
N ILE A 6 -21.17 15.20 -5.91
CA ILE A 6 -20.31 16.31 -6.32
C ILE A 6 -18.82 15.96 -6.16
N PHE A 7 -18.49 15.06 -5.23
CA PHE A 7 -17.15 14.56 -5.00
C PHE A 7 -17.04 13.13 -5.51
N ASN A 8 -16.27 12.94 -6.58
CA ASN A 8 -15.92 11.65 -7.17
C ASN A 8 -14.46 11.74 -7.68
N PRO A 9 -13.53 10.84 -7.30
CA PRO A 9 -13.77 9.63 -6.50
C PRO A 9 -14.04 9.92 -5.02
N ARG A 10 -14.86 9.07 -4.39
CA ARG A 10 -14.99 8.98 -2.93
C ARG A 10 -14.16 7.81 -2.46
N ILE A 11 -13.04 8.12 -1.83
CA ILE A 11 -12.03 7.13 -1.47
C ILE A 11 -12.12 6.83 0.02
N ILE A 12 -12.08 5.55 0.37
CA ILE A 12 -11.94 5.06 1.74
C ILE A 12 -10.75 4.11 1.84
N ARG A 13 -10.16 3.98 3.02
CA ARG A 13 -9.20 2.93 3.32
C ARG A 13 -9.87 1.90 4.22
N SER A 14 -9.60 0.62 3.99
CA SER A 14 -10.08 -0.40 4.93
C SER A 14 -9.45 -0.17 6.31
N PRO A 15 -10.24 -0.05 7.38
CA PRO A 15 -9.69 0.01 8.73
C PRO A 15 -9.04 -1.32 9.15
N ARG A 16 -9.29 -2.39 8.39
CA ARG A 16 -8.70 -3.73 8.59
C ARG A 16 -7.35 -3.89 7.88
N ALA A 17 -6.97 -2.95 7.01
CA ALA A 17 -5.70 -3.01 6.30
C ALA A 17 -4.54 -2.53 7.18
N ASP A 18 -3.42 -3.24 7.14
CA ASP A 18 -2.17 -2.81 7.76
C ASP A 18 -1.43 -1.83 6.85
N CYS A 19 -1.60 -0.54 7.08
CA CYS A 19 -0.91 0.51 6.31
C CYS A 19 0.50 0.82 6.79
N TRP A 20 0.99 0.12 7.82
CA TRP A 20 2.31 0.36 8.38
C TRP A 20 3.31 -0.71 7.93
N GLY A 21 2.86 -1.96 7.80
CA GLY A 21 3.65 -3.09 7.32
C GLY A 21 3.51 -3.38 5.81
N GLU A 22 3.46 -4.66 5.47
CA GLU A 22 3.30 -5.17 4.10
C GLU A 22 1.81 -5.23 3.74
N GLU A 23 1.19 -4.07 3.48
CA GLU A 23 -0.26 -3.98 3.24
C GLU A 23 -0.71 -4.95 2.13
N LEU A 24 0.08 -5.18 1.07
CA LEU A 24 -0.32 -6.05 -0.05
C LEU A 24 -0.58 -7.52 0.34
N GLU A 25 0.09 -8.03 1.37
CA GLU A 25 -0.14 -9.40 1.86
C GLU A 25 -1.46 -9.49 2.63
N THR A 26 -1.72 -8.51 3.51
CA THR A 26 -2.95 -8.46 4.31
C THR A 26 -4.15 -7.88 3.56
N ALA A 27 -3.91 -7.15 2.47
CA ALA A 27 -4.93 -6.50 1.67
C ALA A 27 -5.91 -7.51 1.05
N GLN A 28 -5.49 -8.75 0.82
CA GLN A 28 -6.40 -9.79 0.31
C GLN A 28 -7.57 -10.05 1.26
N SER A 29 -7.35 -10.04 2.57
CA SER A 29 -8.39 -10.20 3.58
C SER A 29 -9.04 -8.86 3.96
N ALA A 30 -8.26 -7.77 3.98
CA ALA A 30 -8.77 -6.44 4.33
C ALA A 30 -9.73 -5.85 3.28
N TYR A 31 -9.57 -6.23 2.01
CA TYR A 31 -10.45 -5.88 0.89
C TYR A 31 -11.15 -7.14 0.36
N SER A 32 -11.90 -7.83 1.24
CA SER A 32 -12.73 -8.97 0.85
C SER A 32 -13.93 -8.53 -0.02
N ASP A 33 -14.59 -9.49 -0.66
CA ASP A 33 -15.80 -9.20 -1.46
C ASP A 33 -16.90 -8.58 -0.61
N GLU A 34 -17.09 -9.04 0.63
CA GLU A 34 -18.09 -8.51 1.55
C GLU A 34 -17.79 -7.05 1.91
N TYR A 35 -16.52 -6.74 2.16
CA TYR A 35 -16.12 -5.37 2.49
C TYR A 35 -16.25 -4.44 1.27
N LEU A 36 -15.87 -4.89 0.07
CA LEU A 36 -15.97 -4.08 -1.14
C LEU A 36 -17.44 -3.82 -1.53
N ALA A 37 -18.31 -4.81 -1.34
CA ALA A 37 -19.75 -4.64 -1.50
C ALA A 37 -20.32 -3.62 -0.50
N GLU A 38 -19.85 -3.64 0.76
CA GLU A 38 -20.21 -2.64 1.78
C GLU A 38 -19.75 -1.24 1.36
N VAL A 39 -18.49 -1.09 0.96
CA VAL A 39 -17.89 0.16 0.44
C VAL A 39 -18.74 0.75 -0.69
N ALA A 40 -19.10 -0.06 -1.69
CA ALA A 40 -19.94 0.37 -2.80
C ALA A 40 -21.35 0.77 -2.34
N ARG A 41 -21.97 0.00 -1.45
CA ARG A 41 -23.31 0.26 -0.88
C ARG A 41 -23.36 1.57 -0.09
N GLU A 42 -22.30 1.89 0.68
CA GLU A 42 -22.16 3.16 1.39
C GLU A 42 -21.79 4.33 0.45
N GLY A 43 -21.57 4.04 -0.84
CA GLY A 43 -21.38 5.00 -1.91
C GLY A 43 -19.91 5.30 -2.25
N PHE A 44 -18.94 4.73 -1.55
CA PHE A 44 -17.55 4.92 -1.94
C PHE A 44 -17.31 4.32 -3.32
N SER A 45 -16.60 5.06 -4.16
CA SER A 45 -16.30 4.66 -5.54
C SER A 45 -14.88 4.11 -5.70
N ALA A 46 -14.10 4.16 -4.62
CA ALA A 46 -12.69 3.82 -4.65
C ALA A 46 -12.15 3.44 -3.26
N VAL A 47 -11.09 2.65 -3.25
CA VAL A 47 -10.29 2.35 -2.06
C VAL A 47 -8.82 2.75 -2.23
N TRP A 48 -8.18 3.14 -1.13
CA TRP A 48 -6.72 3.30 -1.07
C TRP A 48 -6.04 2.04 -0.58
N VAL A 49 -5.04 1.58 -1.32
CA VAL A 49 -4.18 0.46 -0.92
C VAL A 49 -2.74 0.97 -0.84
N HIS A 50 -2.12 0.89 0.33
CA HIS A 50 -0.70 1.26 0.46
C HIS A 50 0.17 0.29 -0.32
N VAL A 51 1.11 0.84 -1.09
CA VAL A 51 2.12 0.06 -1.80
C VAL A 51 3.47 0.74 -1.67
N GLN A 52 4.54 -0.07 -1.70
CA GLN A 52 5.91 0.43 -1.68
C GLN A 52 6.56 0.16 -3.03
N LEU A 53 7.11 1.19 -3.68
CA LEU A 53 7.63 1.07 -5.05
C LEU A 53 8.78 0.06 -5.14
N ARG A 54 9.66 0.03 -4.13
CA ARG A 54 10.78 -0.92 -4.05
C ARG A 54 10.35 -2.38 -3.89
N GLU A 55 9.13 -2.62 -3.42
CA GLU A 55 8.53 -3.95 -3.29
C GLU A 55 7.69 -4.31 -4.52
N LEU A 56 7.27 -3.31 -5.29
CA LEU A 56 6.32 -3.48 -6.39
C LEU A 56 6.99 -3.52 -7.77
N LEU A 57 8.09 -2.78 -7.93
CA LEU A 57 8.80 -2.60 -9.20
C LEU A 57 10.29 -2.94 -9.03
N SER A 58 10.87 -3.55 -10.06
CA SER A 58 12.33 -3.69 -10.13
C SER A 58 12.94 -2.36 -10.54
N SER A 59 14.05 -1.99 -9.92
CA SER A 59 14.85 -0.82 -10.30
C SER A 59 16.34 -1.14 -10.22
N HIS A 60 17.20 -0.19 -10.60
CA HIS A 60 18.65 -0.33 -10.41
C HIS A 60 19.04 -0.45 -8.93
N LEU A 61 18.34 0.29 -8.05
CA LEU A 61 18.58 0.28 -6.60
C LEU A 61 18.01 -0.97 -5.92
N TYR A 62 16.86 -1.46 -6.39
CA TYR A 62 16.19 -2.65 -5.89
C TYR A 62 15.94 -3.64 -7.03
N PRO A 63 16.99 -4.37 -7.48
CA PRO A 63 16.85 -5.34 -8.55
C PRO A 63 16.09 -6.58 -8.07
N GLY A 64 15.49 -7.31 -9.01
CA GLY A 64 14.87 -8.61 -8.77
C GLY A 64 13.37 -8.63 -9.10
N SER A 65 12.84 -9.84 -9.27
CA SER A 65 11.43 -10.03 -9.63
C SER A 65 10.48 -9.56 -8.52
N LYS A 66 9.54 -8.69 -8.87
CA LYS A 66 8.44 -8.23 -8.00
C LYS A 66 7.08 -8.81 -8.40
N LYS A 67 7.10 -9.90 -9.18
CA LYS A 67 5.89 -10.53 -9.76
C LYS A 67 4.87 -10.92 -8.69
N ARG A 68 5.31 -11.38 -7.51
CA ARG A 68 4.41 -11.74 -6.40
C ARG A 68 3.54 -10.56 -5.99
N ASN A 69 4.15 -9.44 -5.60
CA ASN A 69 3.46 -8.26 -5.12
C ASN A 69 2.58 -7.64 -6.21
N MET A 70 3.05 -7.66 -7.46
CA MET A 70 2.27 -7.21 -8.59
C MET A 70 1.03 -8.09 -8.85
N ASN A 71 1.14 -9.41 -8.66
CA ASN A 71 -0.01 -10.30 -8.74
C ASN A 71 -0.98 -10.11 -7.57
N LEU A 72 -0.50 -9.82 -6.36
CA LEU A 72 -1.35 -9.50 -5.20
C LEU A 72 -2.15 -8.22 -5.46
N LEU A 73 -1.50 -7.17 -5.97
CA LEU A 73 -2.17 -5.92 -6.33
C LEU A 73 -3.24 -6.14 -7.42
N ARG A 74 -2.91 -6.90 -8.48
CA ARG A 74 -3.88 -7.24 -9.53
C ARG A 74 -5.12 -7.94 -8.99
N LYS A 75 -4.95 -8.92 -8.09
CA LYS A 75 -6.10 -9.62 -7.48
C LYS A 75 -7.03 -8.67 -6.72
N ILE A 76 -6.50 -7.64 -6.07
CA ILE A 76 -7.32 -6.64 -5.36
C ILE A 76 -8.05 -5.74 -6.36
N ILE A 77 -7.35 -5.32 -7.43
CA ILE A 77 -7.94 -4.53 -8.52
C ILE A 77 -9.10 -5.30 -9.14
N ASP A 78 -8.87 -6.54 -9.57
CA ASP A 78 -9.87 -7.37 -10.22
C ASP A 78 -11.08 -7.61 -9.31
N ARG A 79 -10.84 -7.84 -8.01
CA ARG A 79 -11.92 -8.01 -7.04
C ARG A 79 -12.73 -6.73 -6.85
N ALA A 80 -12.07 -5.58 -6.67
CA ALA A 80 -12.74 -4.31 -6.47
C ALA A 80 -13.56 -3.89 -7.70
N ASP A 81 -13.07 -4.19 -8.90
CA ASP A 81 -13.78 -3.91 -10.16
C ASP A 81 -15.12 -4.65 -10.24
N ASN A 82 -15.22 -5.88 -9.72
CA ASN A 82 -16.48 -6.62 -9.63
C ASN A 82 -17.56 -5.90 -8.80
N HIS A 83 -17.17 -4.97 -7.92
CA HIS A 83 -18.07 -4.15 -7.10
C HIS A 83 -18.20 -2.70 -7.62
N GLY A 84 -17.62 -2.38 -8.78
CA GLY A 84 -17.57 -1.01 -9.31
C GLY A 84 -16.70 -0.06 -8.46
N VAL A 85 -15.74 -0.60 -7.70
CA VAL A 85 -14.83 0.14 -6.81
C VAL A 85 -13.45 0.21 -7.44
N GLN A 86 -12.91 1.41 -7.62
CA GLN A 86 -11.57 1.61 -8.15
C GLN A 86 -10.49 1.45 -7.06
N VAL A 87 -9.32 0.94 -7.42
CA VAL A 87 -8.17 0.87 -6.52
C VAL A 87 -7.20 2.01 -6.83
N TYR A 88 -6.89 2.83 -5.82
CA TYR A 88 -5.88 3.88 -5.89
C TYR A 88 -4.68 3.46 -5.04
N ALA A 89 -3.50 3.42 -5.65
CA ALA A 89 -2.26 3.17 -4.93
C ALA A 89 -1.93 4.37 -4.03
N TYR A 90 -1.80 4.12 -2.73
CA TYR A 90 -1.31 5.10 -1.77
C TYR A 90 0.20 4.95 -1.64
N LEU A 91 0.93 6.00 -2.06
CA LEU A 91 2.38 6.03 -2.15
C LEU A 91 2.94 7.11 -1.22
N LEU A 92 3.76 6.72 -0.25
CA LEU A 92 4.59 7.62 0.55
C LEU A 92 6.06 7.32 0.27
N GLU A 93 6.54 7.75 -0.89
CA GLU A 93 7.89 7.43 -1.37
C GLU A 93 8.75 8.70 -1.55
N PRO A 94 10.06 8.66 -1.22
CA PRO A 94 10.80 7.49 -0.74
C PRO A 94 10.55 7.21 0.75
N ARG A 95 10.15 5.97 1.08
CA ARG A 95 10.11 5.48 2.47
C ARG A 95 11.47 4.91 2.83
N ALA A 96 12.09 5.47 3.87
CA ALA A 96 13.40 5.04 4.34
C ALA A 96 13.39 3.54 4.73
N PRO A 97 14.29 2.73 4.16
CA PRO A 97 14.64 1.41 4.70
C PRO A 97 15.23 1.50 6.11
N ARG A 98 15.24 0.38 6.84
CA ARG A 98 15.97 0.32 8.13
C ARG A 98 17.47 0.53 7.89
N ASP A 99 18.19 1.04 8.88
CA ASP A 99 19.66 1.22 8.89
C ASP A 99 20.45 -0.07 8.60
N THR A 100 19.82 -1.23 8.82
CA THR A 100 20.33 -2.56 8.54
C THR A 100 20.09 -3.05 7.10
N ASP A 101 19.36 -2.31 6.27
CA ASP A 101 19.07 -2.71 4.89
C ASP A 101 20.36 -2.76 4.04
N PRO A 102 20.59 -3.84 3.27
CA PRO A 102 21.77 -3.96 2.40
C PRO A 102 21.95 -2.83 1.38
N ILE A 103 20.90 -2.07 1.05
CA ILE A 103 21.02 -0.92 0.16
C ILE A 103 22.05 0.09 0.66
N TRP A 104 22.19 0.24 1.98
CA TRP A 104 23.12 1.17 2.60
C TRP A 104 24.59 0.77 2.45
N GLN A 105 24.86 -0.53 2.33
CA GLN A 105 26.21 -1.01 2.05
C GLN A 105 26.59 -0.77 0.59
N LYS A 106 25.63 -0.86 -0.34
CA LYS A 106 25.86 -0.73 -1.79
C LYS A 106 25.75 0.71 -2.29
N HIS A 107 24.93 1.52 -1.63
CA HIS A 107 24.54 2.87 -2.04
C HIS A 107 24.51 3.80 -0.81
N SER A 108 25.61 3.90 -0.07
CA SER A 108 25.70 4.81 1.08
C SER A 108 25.54 6.29 0.69
N ASN A 109 25.85 6.63 -0.56
CA ASN A 109 25.76 8.00 -1.09
C ASN A 109 24.33 8.54 -1.21
N ILE A 110 23.30 7.69 -1.11
CA ILE A 110 21.89 8.12 -1.15
C ILE A 110 21.25 8.15 0.25
N GLN A 111 22.02 7.90 1.31
CA GLN A 111 21.53 7.99 2.68
C GLN A 111 21.23 9.44 3.06
N GLY A 112 20.01 9.65 3.58
CA GLY A 112 19.62 10.91 4.19
C GLY A 112 20.02 10.98 5.66
N GLN A 113 19.44 11.95 6.38
CA GLN A 113 19.57 12.02 7.83
C GLN A 113 18.77 10.87 8.48
N PRO A 114 19.39 10.06 9.35
CA PRO A 114 18.70 8.94 9.97
C PRO A 114 17.62 9.42 10.95
N CYS A 115 16.56 8.62 11.08
CA CYS A 115 15.48 8.84 12.03
C CYS A 115 15.27 7.59 12.89
N THR A 116 15.27 7.77 14.22
CA THR A 116 15.01 6.68 15.17
C THR A 116 13.61 6.82 15.76
N PHE A 117 12.81 5.78 15.62
CA PHE A 117 11.50 5.66 16.24
C PHE A 117 11.58 4.67 17.40
N ALA A 118 10.95 5.00 18.53
CA ALA A 118 10.91 4.14 19.71
C ALA A 118 9.58 4.30 20.46
N GLY A 119 9.04 3.19 20.96
CA GLY A 119 7.81 3.18 21.77
C GLY A 119 6.53 3.35 20.97
N ILE A 120 6.56 3.15 19.65
CA ILE A 120 5.36 3.20 18.79
C ILE A 120 4.79 1.79 18.62
N HIS A 121 5.62 0.85 18.18
CA HIS A 121 5.29 -0.56 18.02
C HIS A 121 6.58 -1.37 17.80
N PRO A 122 6.75 -2.58 18.37
CA PRO A 122 7.99 -3.34 18.24
C PRO A 122 8.47 -3.54 16.79
N ASP A 123 7.53 -3.73 15.85
CA ASP A 123 7.85 -3.93 14.43
C ASP A 123 8.25 -2.65 13.68
N PHE A 124 7.98 -1.46 14.25
CA PHE A 124 8.32 -0.15 13.67
C PHE A 124 9.38 0.60 14.47
N ASP A 125 9.70 0.14 15.67
CA ASP A 125 10.82 0.66 16.44
C ASP A 125 12.13 0.33 15.73
N GLY A 126 13.04 1.31 15.71
CA GLY A 126 14.36 1.19 15.08
C GLY A 126 14.81 2.46 14.37
N THR A 127 15.99 2.37 13.75
CA THR A 127 16.59 3.44 12.96
C THR A 127 16.38 3.16 11.48
N TYR A 128 16.03 4.22 10.76
CA TYR A 128 15.80 4.25 9.32
C TYR A 128 16.68 5.31 8.67
#